data_AF-A0A9D5MJ98-F1
#
_entry.id   AF-A0A9D5MJ98-F1
#
_cell.length_a   1.000
_cell.length_b   1.000
_cell.length_c   1.000
_cell.angle_alpha   90.00
_cell.angle_beta   90.00
_cell.angle_gamma   90.00
#
_symmetry.space_group_name_H-M   'P 1'
#
loop_
_entity.id
_entity.type
_entity.pdbx_description
1 polymer ?
#
loop_
_entity_poly.entity_id
_entity_poly.type
_entity_poly.pdbx_seq_one_letter_code
_entity_poly.pdbx_strand_id
1 'polypeptide(L)'
;MKIRLTQEQSAHMKAFLDAFEDAEALTAREYVADFYEADPPFSVDLVFSRDAVFVDGAAVLRYDEEQDGWYIAERIEDTDTVRDLLTKAEALKA
;
A
#
# COMPACT_ATOMS: atom_id res chain seq x y z
N MET A 1 -8.23 8.27 0.58
CA MET A 1 -9.08 7.40 1.43
C MET A 1 -8.54 7.36 2.85
N LYS A 2 -9.30 6.90 3.85
CA LYS A 2 -8.83 6.84 5.26
C LYS A 2 -9.11 5.46 5.86
N ILE A 3 -8.05 4.79 6.33
CA ILE A 3 -8.15 3.52 7.05
C ILE A 3 -7.86 3.78 8.52
N ARG A 4 -8.82 3.53 9.42
CA ARG A 4 -8.59 3.60 10.87
C ARG A 4 -7.73 2.42 11.30
N LEU A 5 -6.72 2.71 12.12
CA LEU A 5 -5.75 1.74 12.62
C LEU A 5 -5.68 1.82 14.13
N THR A 6 -5.52 0.67 14.78
CA THR A 6 -5.02 0.63 16.16
C THR A 6 -3.55 1.04 16.21
N GLN A 7 -3.02 1.34 17.40
CA GLN A 7 -1.59 1.60 17.55
C GLN A 7 -0.75 0.39 17.14
N GLU A 8 -1.22 -0.83 17.43
CA GLU A 8 -0.55 -2.07 17.03
C GLU A 8 -0.52 -2.23 15.51
N GLN A 9 -1.64 -1.99 14.82
CA GLN A 9 -1.70 -2.05 13.36
C GLN A 9 -0.79 -0.99 12.71
N SER A 10 -0.76 0.22 13.26
CA SER A 10 0.11 1.31 12.77
C SER A 10 1.59 0.95 12.94
N ALA A 11 1.97 0.40 14.10
CA ALA A 11 3.35 -0.02 14.35
C ALA A 11 3.76 -1.21 13.47
N HIS A 12 2.88 -2.20 13.31
CA HIS A 12 3.09 -3.35 12.42
C HIS A 12 3.31 -2.90 10.97
N MET A 13 2.40 -2.07 10.44
CA MET A 13 2.49 -1.62 9.05
C MET A 13 3.76 -0.78 8.80
N LYS A 14 4.16 0.08 9.73
CA LYS A 14 5.43 0.80 9.64
C LYS A 14 6.63 -0.14 9.61
N ALA A 15 6.67 -1.10 10.53
CA ALA A 15 7.77 -2.07 10.58
C ALA A 15 7.83 -2.95 9.32
N PHE A 16 6.67 -3.32 8.77
CA PHE A 16 6.57 -4.01 7.49
C PHE A 16 7.16 -3.16 6.36
N LEU A 17 6.69 -1.92 6.19
CA LEU A 17 7.12 -1.02 5.12
C LEU A 17 8.61 -0.66 5.23
N ASP A 18 9.14 -0.49 6.45
CA ASP A 18 10.57 -0.24 6.67
C ASP A 18 11.46 -1.43 6.26
N ALA A 19 10.89 -2.63 6.17
CA ALA A 19 11.59 -3.87 5.79
C ALA A 19 11.22 -4.37 4.39
N PHE A 20 10.26 -3.75 3.72
CA PHE A 20 9.75 -4.17 2.42
C PHE A 20 10.58 -3.51 1.31
N GLU A 21 11.13 -4.32 0.39
CA GLU A 21 12.10 -3.84 -0.61
C GLU A 21 11.48 -2.91 -1.65
N ASP A 22 10.20 -3.12 -1.97
CA ASP A 22 9.43 -2.29 -2.91
C ASP A 22 8.68 -1.15 -2.21
N ALA A 23 9.09 -0.78 -0.99
CA ALA A 23 8.62 0.42 -0.30
C ALA A 23 9.70 1.49 -0.23
N GLU A 24 9.32 2.73 -0.54
CA GLU A 24 10.13 3.92 -0.36
C GLU A 24 9.53 4.82 0.72
N ALA A 25 10.32 5.16 1.75
CA ALA A 25 9.96 6.16 2.73
C ALA A 25 10.26 7.57 2.20
N LEU A 26 9.24 8.35 1.87
CA LEU A 26 9.38 9.74 1.42
C LEU A 26 9.67 10.69 2.59
N THR A 27 9.05 10.41 3.74
CA THR A 27 9.29 11.12 5.01
C THR A 27 9.13 10.15 6.18
N ALA A 28 9.30 10.61 7.42
CA ALA A 28 9.05 9.79 8.62
C ALA A 28 7.59 9.27 8.76
N ARG A 29 6.65 9.77 7.94
CA ARG A 29 5.23 9.40 7.98
C ARG A 29 4.66 9.06 6.61
N GLU A 30 5.45 9.10 5.55
CA GLU A 30 4.97 8.96 4.18
C GLU A 30 5.73 7.84 3.49
N TYR A 31 4.99 6.92 2.87
CA TYR A 31 5.53 5.79 2.15
C TYR A 31 4.83 5.66 0.80
N VAL A 32 5.57 5.25 -0.21
CA VAL A 32 5.03 4.70 -1.46
C VAL A 32 5.45 3.23 -1.48
N ALA A 33 4.55 2.33 -1.84
CA ALA A 33 4.87 0.91 -1.92
C ALA A 33 4.18 0.22 -3.09
N ASP A 34 4.93 -0.59 -3.82
CA ASP A 34 4.47 -1.40 -4.93
C ASP A 34 4.44 -2.87 -4.53
N PHE A 35 3.27 -3.48 -4.59
CA PHE A 35 3.06 -4.89 -4.27
C PHE A 35 2.94 -5.69 -5.56
N TYR A 36 4.08 -5.94 -6.23
CA TYR A 36 4.11 -6.65 -7.51
C TYR A 36 3.65 -8.11 -7.42
N GLU A 37 3.86 -8.76 -6.28
CA GLU A 37 3.47 -10.16 -6.04
C GLU A 37 2.03 -10.33 -5.52
N ALA A 38 1.31 -9.23 -5.25
CA ALA A 38 -0.08 -9.31 -4.82
C ALA A 38 -1.03 -9.70 -5.96
N ASP A 39 -2.26 -10.13 -5.61
CA ASP A 39 -3.31 -10.43 -6.59
C ASP A 39 -4.61 -9.66 -6.29
N PRO A 40 -4.95 -8.63 -7.09
CA PRO A 40 -4.14 -8.06 -8.17
C PRO A 40 -2.89 -7.31 -7.64
N PRO A 41 -1.82 -7.16 -8.45
CA PRO A 41 -0.69 -6.28 -8.13
C PRO A 41 -1.17 -4.84 -7.99
N PHE A 42 -0.60 -4.09 -7.04
CA PHE A 42 -1.09 -2.74 -6.74
C PHE A 42 -0.01 -1.83 -6.15
N SER A 43 -0.18 -0.53 -6.33
CA SER A 43 0.65 0.53 -5.75
C SER A 43 -0.17 1.37 -4.76
N VAL A 44 0.45 1.85 -3.68
CA VAL A 44 -0.20 2.73 -2.68
C VAL A 44 0.72 3.85 -2.18
N ASP A 45 0.13 5.02 -2.00
CA ASP A 45 0.74 6.17 -1.29
C ASP A 45 0.08 6.31 0.09
N LEU A 46 0.87 6.18 1.14
CA LEU A 46 0.42 6.09 2.53
C LEU A 46 0.95 7.25 3.38
N VAL A 47 0.06 7.95 4.08
CA VAL A 47 0.40 9.01 5.03
C VAL A 47 -0.11 8.66 6.43
N PHE A 48 0.82 8.39 7.35
CA PHE A 48 0.51 7.99 8.71
C PHE A 48 0.08 9.16 9.59
N SER A 49 -1.00 8.92 10.34
CA SER A 49 -1.48 9.77 11.43
C SER A 49 -1.58 8.97 12.73
N ARG A 50 -2.03 9.60 13.82
CA ARG A 50 -2.03 8.98 15.17
C ARG A 50 -2.92 7.74 15.26
N ASP A 51 -4.07 7.73 14.60
CA ASP A 51 -5.13 6.72 14.72
C ASP A 51 -5.60 6.16 13.35
N ALA A 52 -4.87 6.48 12.29
CA ALA A 52 -5.22 6.11 10.93
C ALA A 52 -4.02 6.24 9.99
N VAL A 53 -4.15 5.61 8.83
CA VAL A 53 -3.36 5.91 7.64
C VAL A 53 -4.29 6.51 6.58
N PHE A 54 -3.84 7.58 5.93
CA PHE A 54 -4.46 8.14 4.75
C PHE A 54 -3.83 7.49 3.53
N VAL A 55 -4.67 7.08 2.59
CA VAL A 55 -4.26 6.54 1.29
C VAL A 55 -4.49 7.64 0.27
N ASP A 56 -3.42 8.35 -0.11
CA ASP A 56 -3.51 9.50 -1.02
C ASP A 56 -3.63 9.05 -2.48
N GLY A 57 -3.01 7.91 -2.80
CA GLY A 57 -3.07 7.21 -4.07
C GLY A 57 -3.16 5.70 -3.86
N ALA A 58 -3.95 5.03 -4.70
CA ALA A 58 -3.94 3.58 -4.82
C ALA A 58 -4.34 3.19 -6.24
N ALA A 59 -3.67 2.21 -6.84
CA ALA A 59 -4.00 1.74 -8.17
C ALA A 59 -3.56 0.29 -8.39
N VAL A 60 -4.31 -0.44 -9.22
CA VAL A 60 -3.90 -1.72 -9.77
C VAL A 60 -2.76 -1.51 -10.76
N LEU A 61 -1.74 -2.35 -10.66
CA LEU A 61 -0.63 -2.43 -11.59
C LEU A 61 -0.88 -3.56 -12.59
N ARG A 62 -0.40 -3.36 -13.83
CA ARG A 62 -0.33 -4.41 -14.85
C ARG A 62 1.06 -4.46 -15.45
N TYR A 63 1.46 -5.66 -15.84
CA TYR A 63 2.69 -5.88 -16.58
C TYR A 63 2.43 -5.81 -18.08
N ASP A 64 3.26 -5.08 -18.80
CA ASP A 64 3.31 -5.06 -20.25
C ASP A 64 4.52 -5.88 -20.70
N GLU A 65 4.26 -7.05 -21.32
CA GLU A 65 5.32 -7.95 -21.80
C GLU A 65 6.12 -7.35 -22.97
N GLU A 66 5.53 -6.47 -23.78
CA GLU A 66 6.24 -5.85 -24.90
C GLU A 66 7.23 -4.78 -24.41
N GLN A 67 6.85 -4.04 -23.37
CA GLN A 67 7.68 -2.99 -22.77
C GLN A 67 8.58 -3.51 -21.64
N ASP A 68 8.39 -4.77 -21.23
CA ASP A 68 9.10 -5.41 -20.11
C ASP A 68 9.01 -4.56 -18.82
N GLY A 69 7.77 -4.14 -18.48
CA GLY A 69 7.59 -3.19 -17.37
C GLY A 69 6.17 -3.10 -16.81
N TRP A 70 6.09 -2.59 -15.59
CA TRP A 70 4.83 -2.33 -14.89
C TRP A 70 4.28 -0.94 -15.17
N TYR A 71 2.96 -0.83 -15.23
CA TYR A 71 2.28 0.45 -15.36
C TYR A 71 1.01 0.52 -14.51
N ILE A 72 0.63 1.73 -14.13
CA ILE A 72 -0.62 2.04 -13.43
C ILE A 72 -1.79 1.83 -14.39
N ALA A 73 -2.65 0.85 -14.11
CA ALA A 73 -3.76 0.48 -14.98
C ALA A 73 -5.07 1.15 -14.55
N GLU A 74 -5.47 0.98 -13.29
CA GLU A 74 -6.77 1.43 -12.79
C GLU A 74 -6.65 1.96 -11.36
N ARG A 75 -7.24 3.12 -11.09
CA ARG A 75 -7.30 3.70 -9.74
C ARG A 75 -8.21 2.87 -8.85
N ILE A 76 -7.74 2.57 -7.64
CA ILE A 76 -8.58 1.95 -6.60
C ILE A 76 -9.20 3.07 -5.77
N GLU A 77 -10.52 3.21 -5.83
CA GLU A 77 -11.26 4.27 -5.12
C GLU A 77 -11.97 3.78 -3.85
N ASP A 78 -12.08 2.46 -3.69
CA ASP A 78 -12.75 1.84 -2.55
C ASP A 78 -11.77 1.57 -1.40
N THR A 79 -12.14 2.05 -0.21
CA THR A 79 -11.29 1.94 0.98
C THR A 79 -11.22 0.50 1.49
N ASP A 80 -12.31 -0.26 1.38
CA ASP A 80 -12.36 -1.64 1.86
C ASP A 80 -11.51 -2.56 0.96
N THR A 81 -11.51 -2.31 -0.35
CA THR A 81 -10.63 -2.97 -1.31
C THR A 81 -9.15 -2.75 -0.96
N VAL A 82 -8.71 -1.51 -0.73
CA VAL A 82 -7.31 -1.25 -0.32
C VAL A 82 -6.97 -1.92 1.01
N ARG A 83 -7.91 -1.91 1.97
CA ARG A 83 -7.71 -2.57 3.27
C ARG A 83 -7.53 -4.09 3.11
N ASP A 84 -8.35 -4.73 2.30
CA ASP A 84 -8.28 -6.16 2.02
C ASP A 84 -6.95 -6.53 1.33
N LEU A 85 -6.54 -5.76 0.32
CA LEU A 85 -5.25 -5.95 -0.36
C LEU A 85 -4.07 -5.83 0.59
N LEU A 86 -4.02 -4.77 1.41
CA LEU A 86 -2.97 -4.59 2.41
C LEU A 86 -2.97 -5.71 3.47
N THR A 87 -4.14 -6.27 3.78
CA THR A 87 -4.24 -7.38 4.73
C THR A 87 -3.72 -8.68 4.13
N LYS A 88 -4.08 -8.97 2.87
CA LYS A 88 -3.59 -10.13 2.10
C LYS A 88 -2.09 -10.07 1.84
N ALA A 89 -1.55 -8.87 1.64
CA ALA A 89 -0.12 -8.62 1.51
C ALA A 89 0.62 -8.59 2.87
N GLU A 90 -0.07 -8.91 3.98
CA GLU A 90 0.46 -8.91 5.35
C GLU A 90 0.97 -7.55 5.88
N ALA A 91 0.91 -6.50 5.07
CA ALA A 91 1.23 -5.13 5.45
C ALA A 91 0.27 -4.58 6.51
N LEU A 92 -0.99 -5.03 6.52
CA LEU A 92 -1.97 -4.73 7.55
C LEU A 92 -2.36 -5.99 8.32
N LYS A 93 -2.24 -5.94 9.64
CA LYS A 93 -2.76 -7.01 10.51
C LYS A 93 -4.30 -6.98 10.53
N ALA A 94 -4.91 -8.14 10.30
CA ALA A 94 -6.37 -8.36 10.33
C ALA A 94 -7.01 -7.92 11.67
#